data_AF-X1RES0-F1
#
_entry.id   AF-X1RES0-F1
#
_cell.length_a   1.000
_cell.length_b   1.000
_cell.length_c   1.000
_cell.angle_alpha   90.00
_cell.angle_beta   90.00
_cell.angle_gamma   90.00
#
_symmetry.space_group_name_H-M   'P 1'
#
loop_
_entity.id
_entity.type
_entity.pdbx_description
1 polymer ?
#
loop_
_entity_poly.entity_id
_entity_poly.type
_entity_poly.pdbx_seq_one_letter_code
_entity_poly.pdbx_strand_id
1 'polypeptide(L)'
;MKKFARTISGVTPVAVMTLPMKCPGQCVYCPTYPATPQSYTPESPAVLRAIKCDFDTKKQIKLRLRVLTEMGHPTDKIELIVMGGTFLAYPEDYQYQF
;
A
#
# COMPACT_ATOMS: atom_id res chain seq x y z
N MET A 1 -10.19 16.96 11.38
CA MET A 1 -9.66 18.14 10.65
C MET A 1 -9.75 17.85 9.16
N LYS A 2 -10.67 18.50 8.44
CA LYS A 2 -10.91 18.29 7.00
C LYS A 2 -9.75 18.94 6.23
N LYS A 3 -8.74 18.16 5.84
CA LYS A 3 -7.70 18.68 4.93
C LYS A 3 -8.35 18.79 3.55
N PHE A 4 -8.64 20.01 3.11
CA PHE A 4 -9.00 20.31 1.72
C PHE A 4 -7.77 20.05 0.82
N ALA A 5 -7.38 18.78 0.68
CA ALA A 5 -6.49 18.39 -0.40
C ALA A 5 -7.35 18.32 -1.66
N ARG A 6 -7.04 19.20 -2.62
CA ARG A 6 -7.65 19.24 -3.93
C ARG A 6 -7.32 17.95 -4.67
N THR A 7 -8.15 16.92 -4.54
CA THR A 7 -8.26 15.88 -5.56
C THR A 7 -8.96 16.51 -6.77
N ILE A 8 -8.28 17.40 -7.51
CA ILE A 8 -8.83 18.11 -8.68
C ILE A 8 -9.34 17.12 -9.75
N SER A 9 -8.74 15.93 -9.81
CA SER A 9 -9.09 14.84 -10.73
C SER A 9 -10.35 14.05 -10.33
N GLY A 10 -10.78 14.10 -9.07
CA GLY A 10 -11.87 13.26 -8.55
C GLY A 10 -11.51 11.77 -8.37
N VAL A 11 -10.28 11.34 -8.71
CA VAL A 11 -9.80 9.97 -8.49
C VAL A 11 -9.00 9.89 -7.20
N THR A 12 -9.41 9.00 -6.29
CA THR A 12 -8.82 8.87 -4.95
C THR A 12 -7.79 7.73 -4.90
N PRO A 13 -6.53 8.03 -4.53
CA PRO A 13 -5.48 7.01 -4.49
C PRO A 13 -5.61 6.11 -3.25
N VAL A 14 -5.70 4.81 -3.50
CA VAL A 14 -5.74 3.75 -2.50
C VAL A 14 -4.47 2.92 -2.65
N ALA A 15 -3.47 3.24 -1.83
CA ALA A 15 -2.20 2.52 -1.84
C ALA A 15 -2.18 1.40 -0.79
N VAL A 16 -1.87 0.18 -1.25
CA VAL A 16 -1.78 -1.06 -0.46
C VAL A 16 -0.38 -1.64 -0.57
N MET A 17 0.07 -2.34 0.47
CA MET A 17 1.39 -2.97 0.49
C MET A 17 1.27 -4.48 0.48
N THR A 18 2.15 -5.10 -0.31
CA THR A 18 2.34 -6.54 -0.36
C THR A 18 3.06 -7.05 0.88
N LEU A 19 3.00 -8.36 1.12
CA LEU A 19 3.79 -9.01 2.16
C LEU A 19 5.29 -8.76 1.92
N PRO A 20 6.10 -8.52 2.97
CA PRO A 20 7.54 -8.43 2.82
C PRO A 20 8.10 -9.74 2.26
N MET A 21 8.65 -9.69 1.04
CA MET A 21 9.40 -10.80 0.45
C MET A 21 10.78 -10.33 0.00
N LYS A 22 11.71 -11.28 -0.06
CA LYS A 22 13.06 -11.02 -0.56
C LYS A 22 13.00 -10.60 -2.02
N CYS A 23 13.81 -9.61 -2.38
CA CYS A 23 13.95 -9.21 -3.77
C CYS A 23 14.59 -10.33 -4.62
N PRO A 24 14.16 -10.47 -5.89
CA PRO A 24 14.79 -11.37 -6.85
C PRO A 24 16.20 -10.89 -7.26
N GLY A 25 16.49 -9.60 -7.10
CA GLY A 25 17.79 -9.00 -7.38
C GLY A 25 18.54 -8.58 -6.12
N GLN A 26 19.85 -8.39 -6.26
CA GLN A 26 20.71 -7.80 -5.24
C GLN A 26 20.99 -6.34 -5.61
N CYS A 27 20.62 -5.41 -4.73
CA CYS A 27 20.82 -3.98 -4.95
C CYS A 27 21.54 -3.37 -3.76
N VAL A 28 22.72 -2.80 -4.00
CA VAL A 28 23.57 -2.16 -2.97
C VAL A 28 22.96 -0.89 -2.37
N TYR A 29 21.99 -0.28 -3.06
CA TYR A 29 21.32 0.95 -2.62
C TYR A 29 19.96 0.72 -1.96
N CYS A 30 19.33 -0.44 -2.15
CA CYS A 30 18.00 -0.67 -1.61
C CYS A 30 18.07 -0.95 -0.10
N PRO A 31 17.39 -0.15 0.74
CA PRO A 31 17.28 -0.49 2.15
C PRO A 31 16.41 -1.76 2.27
N THR A 32 16.91 -2.71 3.06
CA THR A 32 16.20 -3.95 3.37
C THR A 32 15.87 -3.93 4.86
N TYR A 33 14.58 -3.89 5.20
CA TYR A 33 14.13 -4.05 6.58
C TYR A 33 13.32 -5.34 6.70
N PRO A 34 13.49 -6.14 7.78
CA PRO A 34 12.83 -7.45 7.90
C PRO A 34 11.29 -7.40 7.86
N ALA A 35 10.70 -6.29 8.30
CA ALA A 35 9.26 -6.15 8.49
C ALA A 35 8.58 -5.20 7.49
N THR A 36 9.29 -4.75 6.46
CA THR A 36 8.73 -3.84 5.44
C THR A 36 9.00 -4.38 4.04
N PRO A 37 8.12 -4.09 3.07
CA PRO A 37 8.42 -4.35 1.67
C PRO A 37 9.68 -3.60 1.25
N GLN A 38 10.40 -4.15 0.27
CA GLN A 38 11.69 -3.61 -0.15
C GLN A 38 11.58 -2.11 -0.47
N SER A 39 12.62 -1.35 -0.09
CA SER A 39 12.75 0.09 -0.38
C SER A 39 11.81 1.00 0.43
N TYR A 40 10.94 0.46 1.29
CA TYR A 40 10.08 1.26 2.16
C TYR A 40 10.59 1.34 3.60
N THR A 41 10.43 2.52 4.19
CA THR A 41 10.79 2.78 5.59
C THR A 41 9.67 2.40 6.56
N PRO A 42 10.00 1.85 7.74
CA PRO A 42 9.00 1.39 8.72
C PRO A 42 8.06 2.50 9.22
N GLU A 43 8.50 3.76 9.15
CA GLU A 43 7.74 4.92 9.62
C GLU A 43 6.73 5.45 8.58
N SER A 44 6.74 4.92 7.35
CA SER A 44 5.80 5.34 6.33
C SER A 44 4.35 5.06 6.75
N PRO A 45 3.41 6.01 6.61
CA PRO A 45 2.01 5.79 6.97
C PRO A 45 1.37 4.59 6.26
N ALA A 46 1.83 4.25 5.05
CA ALA A 46 1.35 3.08 4.33
C ALA A 46 1.87 1.77 4.93
N VAL A 47 3.15 1.73 5.30
CA VAL A 47 3.77 0.57 5.97
C VAL A 47 3.12 0.32 7.31
N LEU A 48 2.94 1.38 8.11
CA LEU A 48 2.28 1.27 9.42
C LEU A 48 0.84 0.76 9.31
N ARG A 49 0.10 1.15 8.26
CA ARG A 49 -1.24 0.60 7.99
C ARG A 49 -1.17 -0.87 7.56
N ALA A 50 -0.23 -1.23 6.70
CA ALA A 50 -0.06 -2.59 6.23
C ALA A 50 0.25 -3.54 7.39
N ILE A 51 1.18 -3.15 8.29
CA ILE A 51 1.51 -3.89 9.51
C ILE A 51 0.26 -4.08 10.39
N LYS A 52 -0.53 -3.02 10.61
CA LYS A 52 -1.79 -3.10 11.38
C LYS A 52 -2.86 -3.98 10.73
N CYS A 53 -2.72 -4.29 9.45
CA CYS A 53 -3.62 -5.16 8.70
C CYS A 53 -3.01 -6.54 8.42
N ASP A 54 -1.87 -6.88 9.02
CA ASP A 54 -1.13 -8.11 8.75
C ASP A 54 -0.83 -8.32 7.25
N PHE A 55 -0.66 -7.22 6.51
CA PHE A 55 -0.51 -7.20 5.05
C PHE A 55 -1.67 -7.81 4.24
N ASP A 56 -2.84 -8.03 4.86
CA ASP A 56 -4.05 -8.47 4.17
C ASP A 56 -4.62 -7.34 3.29
N THR A 57 -4.73 -7.58 1.97
CA THR A 57 -5.17 -6.56 1.01
C THR A 57 -6.58 -6.07 1.29
N LYS A 58 -7.52 -6.97 1.59
CA LYS A 58 -8.92 -6.61 1.83
C LYS A 58 -9.06 -5.71 3.06
N LYS A 59 -8.33 -6.01 4.14
CA LYS A 59 -8.26 -5.18 5.35
C LYS A 59 -7.63 -3.82 5.03
N GLN A 60 -6.53 -3.78 4.28
CA GLN A 60 -5.87 -2.53 3.89
C GLN A 60 -6.78 -1.62 3.06
N ILE A 61 -7.46 -2.15 2.05
CA ILE A 61 -8.41 -1.41 1.20
C ILE A 61 -9.57 -0.87 2.04
N LYS A 62 -10.23 -1.73 2.82
CA LYS A 62 -11.37 -1.33 3.68
C LYS A 62 -10.97 -0.23 4.66
N LEU A 63 -9.82 -0.38 5.31
CA LEU A 63 -9.29 0.63 6.24
C LEU A 63 -9.01 1.95 5.52
N ARG A 64 -8.35 1.90 4.36
CA ARG A 64 -7.98 3.10 3.61
C ARG A 64 -9.21 3.86 3.11
N LEU A 65 -10.20 3.15 2.58
CA LEU A 65 -11.46 3.73 2.13
C LEU A 65 -12.23 4.39 3.29
N ARG A 66 -12.35 3.69 4.43
CA ARG A 66 -12.98 4.27 5.62
C ARG A 66 -12.32 5.59 6.05
N VAL A 67 -10.99 5.59 6.17
CA VAL A 67 -10.24 6.80 6.56
C VAL A 67 -10.44 7.93 5.55
N LEU A 68 -10.44 7.63 4.25
CA LEU A 68 -10.67 8.63 3.21
C LEU A 68 -12.09 9.20 3.25
N THR A 69 -13.10 8.36 3.43
CA THR A 69 -14.51 8.78 3.58
C THR A 69 -14.71 9.63 4.82
N GLU A 70 -14.13 9.25 5.96
CA GLU A 70 -14.17 10.04 7.22
C GLU A 70 -13.46 11.39 7.08
N MET A 71 -12.43 11.47 6.25
CA MET A 71 -11.76 12.72 5.89
C MET A 71 -12.56 13.57 4.89
N GLY A 72 -13.65 13.03 4.32
CA GLY A 72 -14.50 13.69 3.35
C GLY A 72 -13.98 13.64 1.91
N HIS A 73 -13.11 12.68 1.58
CA HIS A 73 -12.68 12.44 0.21
C HIS A 73 -13.71 11.57 -0.55
N PRO A 74 -13.94 11.85 -1.85
CA PRO A 74 -14.76 10.99 -2.71
C PRO A 74 -14.15 9.59 -2.82
N THR A 75 -14.98 8.55 -2.91
CA THR A 75 -14.54 7.15 -3.08
C THR A 75 -15.27 6.45 -4.23
N ASP A 76 -15.93 7.21 -5.11
CA ASP A 76 -16.61 6.73 -6.32
C ASP A 76 -15.63 6.37 -7.44
N LYS A 77 -14.43 6.97 -7.45
CA LYS A 77 -13.35 6.67 -8.40
C LYS A 77 -12.05 6.46 -7.66
N ILE A 78 -11.43 5.31 -7.88
CA ILE A 78 -10.26 4.86 -7.12
C ILE A 78 -9.13 4.49 -8.07
N GLU A 79 -7.92 4.93 -7.74
CA GLU A 79 -6.68 4.40 -8.29
C GLU A 79 -6.08 3.45 -7.26
N LEU A 80 -6.02 2.15 -7.57
CA LEU A 80 -5.40 1.15 -6.70
C LEU A 80 -3.90 1.09 -7.00
N ILE A 81 -3.07 1.34 -5.99
CA ILE A 81 -1.61 1.36 -6.10
C ILE A 81 -1.04 0.22 -5.28
N VAL A 82 -0.50 -0.80 -5.95
CA VAL A 82 0.20 -1.92 -5.30
C VAL A 82 1.65 -1.53 -5.06
N MET A 83 2.03 -1.43 -3.80
CA MET A 83 3.37 -1.02 -3.36
C MET A 83 4.21 -2.22 -2.93
N GLY A 84 5.52 -2.10 -3.16
CA GLY A 84 6.54 -3.11 -2.84
C GLY A 84 7.65 -3.20 -3.89
N GLY A 85 7.37 -2.80 -5.13
CA GLY A 85 8.35 -2.73 -6.22
C GLY A 85 8.69 -4.07 -6.90
N THR A 86 8.41 -5.20 -6.25
CA THR A 86 8.75 -6.54 -6.75
C THR A 86 7.56 -7.50 -6.81
N PHE A 87 6.33 -7.01 -6.73
CA PHE A 87 5.10 -7.82 -6.68
C PHE A 87 5.03 -8.92 -7.76
N LEU A 88 5.42 -8.59 -9.00
CA LEU A 88 5.38 -9.55 -10.12
C LEU A 88 6.41 -10.68 -10.02
N ALA A 89 7.35 -10.61 -9.06
CA ALA A 89 8.29 -11.68 -8.77
C ALA A 89 7.77 -12.65 -7.68
N TYR A 90 6.57 -12.42 -7.14
CA TYR A 90 5.98 -13.27 -6.12
C TYR A 90 5.34 -14.50 -6.80
N PRO A 91 5.06 -15.60 -6.08
CA PRO A 91 4.30 -16.72 -6.63
C PRO A 91 2.99 -16.25 -7.26
N GLU A 92 2.61 -16.79 -8.42
CA GLU A 92 1.40 -16.37 -9.13
C GLU A 92 0.14 -16.50 -8.26
N ASP A 93 0.01 -17.58 -7.48
CA ASP A 93 -1.10 -17.78 -6.55
C ASP A 93 -1.24 -16.62 -5.56
N TYR A 94 -0.12 -16.08 -5.06
CA TYR A 94 -0.14 -14.91 -4.20
C TYR A 94 -0.61 -13.68 -4.96
N GLN A 95 -0.11 -13.47 -6.18
CA GLN A 95 -0.49 -12.31 -7.00
C GLN A 95 -1.99 -12.28 -7.30
N TYR A 96 -2.60 -13.43 -7.60
CA TYR A 96 -4.03 -13.53 -7.88
C TYR A 96 -4.91 -13.49 -6.63
N GLN A 97 -4.39 -13.90 -5.47
CA GLN A 97 -5.11 -13.80 -4.19
C GLN A 97 -5.03 -12.40 -3.56
N PHE A 98 -4.00 -11.63 -3.91
CA PHE A 98 -3.75 -10.28 -3.40
C PHE A 98 -4.86 -9.31 -3.80
#